data_AF-A0AA38YNX0-F1
#
_entry.id   AF-A0AA38YNX0-F1
#
_cell.length_a   1.000
_cell.length_b   1.000
_cell.length_c   1.000
_cell.angle_alpha   90.00
_cell.angle_beta   90.00
_cell.angle_gamma   90.00
#
_symmetry.space_group_name_H-M   'P 1'
#
loop_
_entity.id
_entity.type
_entity.pdbx_description
1 polymer ?
#
loop_
_entity_poly.entity_id
_entity_poly.type
_entity_poly.pdbx_seq_one_letter_code
_entity_poly.pdbx_strand_id
1 'polypeptide(L)'
;MSPSGDGTGGRCACFSWENGGSDPDDPHCPHCGGSDPSSCSSILSNSIRIQDSEKLWRIVTASAKGFTIGVGIKGGLGIFSVVARLIARLRRRRLSAYARKFSNSEDVVIALKETLRYGLFLGTFAGTFVSVDEIVAALGGHRRTARWRSLLAGAIAGPSMLLTGPNTQHTSLAIYILMRAAVLASRCGIKSKRFGRICKPLTWSHGDIFLMCLSSSQILSAYILKQESLPPSYKSFLNKHGGKDPIILQAVKDIASGIPFTNLEAVENYYNTIGVKIKLDPSMKVPCSIIHGHQSCSKHVVSFLIQAYKRALPVYLPVYLIPALIVHRQDLLKRPYTILGKGLLGTARSSLFLSVYCSSAWMWTCLLFRILKRCNIPMVAMGTVLTLFFQIFPR
;
A
#
# COMPACT_ATOMS: atom_id res chain seq x y z
N MET A 1 64.51 25.46 -34.65
CA MET A 1 63.35 26.20 -35.20
C MET A 1 62.26 26.22 -34.13
N SER A 2 62.04 27.36 -33.48
CA SER A 2 60.74 27.68 -32.88
C SER A 2 59.73 27.93 -34.03
N PRO A 3 58.40 27.79 -33.83
CA PRO A 3 57.65 28.77 -33.03
C PRO A 3 56.50 28.23 -32.14
N SER A 4 56.31 28.98 -31.04
CA SER A 4 55.09 29.50 -30.38
C SER A 4 53.72 28.82 -30.48
N GLY A 5 53.08 28.66 -29.30
CA GLY A 5 51.64 28.45 -29.11
C GLY A 5 51.23 28.55 -27.63
N ASP A 6 50.45 29.58 -27.32
CA ASP A 6 49.99 30.09 -26.03
C ASP A 6 49.07 29.17 -25.20
N GLY A 7 49.08 29.38 -23.88
CA GLY A 7 47.83 29.67 -23.17
C GLY A 7 47.06 28.57 -22.40
N THR A 8 47.16 28.69 -21.05
CA THR A 8 46.07 28.59 -20.05
C THR A 8 45.65 27.23 -19.44
N GLY A 9 45.73 27.19 -18.10
CA GLY A 9 44.58 26.75 -17.28
C GLY A 9 44.68 25.44 -16.50
N GLY A 10 45.78 25.21 -15.76
CA GLY A 10 45.90 24.07 -14.84
C GLY A 10 44.90 24.14 -13.68
N ARG A 11 44.03 23.12 -13.58
CA ARG A 11 43.10 22.88 -12.47
C ARG A 11 43.88 22.48 -11.21
N CYS A 12 43.77 23.24 -10.12
CA CYS A 12 44.18 22.77 -8.81
C CYS A 12 43.10 21.85 -8.24
N ALA A 13 43.38 20.54 -8.27
CA ALA A 13 42.69 19.53 -7.48
C ALA A 13 43.57 19.22 -6.26
N CYS A 14 43.05 19.45 -5.05
CA CYS A 14 43.61 18.90 -3.82
C CYS A 14 42.49 18.71 -2.80
N PHE A 15 42.04 17.46 -2.62
CA PHE A 15 41.58 16.98 -1.33
C PHE A 15 42.00 15.52 -1.22
N SER A 16 43.16 15.31 -0.59
CA SER A 16 43.55 14.03 -0.02
C SER A 16 43.25 14.04 1.48
N TRP A 17 43.13 12.84 2.00
CA TRP A 17 42.45 12.40 3.20
C TRP A 17 43.43 12.24 4.38
N GLU A 18 42.87 12.24 5.60
CA GLU A 18 43.40 11.71 6.88
C GLU A 18 44.27 12.51 7.86
N ASN A 19 43.73 12.54 9.09
CA ASN A 19 44.33 12.36 10.42
C ASN A 19 45.24 13.43 11.06
N GLY A 20 44.70 13.98 12.15
CA GLY A 20 45.33 13.90 13.48
C GLY A 20 46.22 15.07 13.89
N GLY A 21 46.07 15.50 15.15
CA GLY A 21 47.09 16.28 15.86
C GLY A 21 46.74 17.76 16.03
N SER A 22 46.44 18.10 17.26
CA SER A 22 46.39 19.46 17.82
C SER A 22 47.78 20.07 17.91
N ASP A 23 47.95 21.30 17.42
CA ASP A 23 48.65 22.39 18.13
C ASP A 23 48.35 23.76 17.46
N PRO A 24 48.24 24.85 18.23
CA PRO A 24 48.08 26.21 17.72
C PRO A 24 49.41 26.96 17.79
N ASP A 25 49.98 27.32 16.65
CA ASP A 25 50.85 28.48 16.42
C ASP A 25 51.74 28.21 15.20
N ASP A 26 51.35 28.76 14.04
CA ASP A 26 52.34 29.15 13.05
C ASP A 26 51.77 30.26 12.14
N PRO A 27 52.30 31.49 12.18
CA PRO A 27 51.83 32.60 11.37
C PRO A 27 52.83 32.89 10.26
N HIS A 28 52.71 32.30 9.06
CA HIS A 28 53.27 32.91 7.85
C HIS A 28 52.75 32.26 6.56
N CYS A 29 51.96 33.01 5.80
CA CYS A 29 51.70 32.74 4.39
C CYS A 29 51.97 34.06 3.63
N PRO A 30 53.12 34.20 2.95
CA PRO A 30 53.40 35.41 2.20
C PRO A 30 52.79 35.26 0.81
N HIS A 31 51.68 35.97 0.56
CA HIS A 31 51.26 36.53 -0.74
C HIS A 31 49.73 36.77 -0.73
N CYS A 32 49.31 37.83 -0.04
CA CYS A 32 48.10 38.57 -0.37
C CYS A 32 48.47 40.05 -0.42
N GLY A 33 49.28 40.41 -1.40
CA GLY A 33 49.50 41.80 -1.79
C GLY A 33 48.36 42.24 -2.71
N GLY A 34 47.56 43.20 -2.24
CA GLY A 34 46.65 43.98 -3.08
C GLY A 34 45.44 43.23 -3.61
N SER A 35 44.35 43.22 -2.83
CA SER A 35 43.02 43.01 -3.41
C SER A 35 42.10 44.06 -2.80
N ASP A 36 41.61 44.96 -3.64
CA ASP A 36 40.61 45.96 -3.28
C ASP A 36 39.41 45.30 -2.57
N PRO A 37 38.77 45.99 -1.60
CA PRO A 37 37.59 45.48 -0.89
C PRO A 37 36.40 45.12 -1.81
N SER A 38 36.44 45.53 -3.09
CA SER A 38 35.47 45.18 -4.13
C SER A 38 35.63 43.75 -4.70
N SER A 39 36.83 43.17 -4.64
CA SER A 39 37.08 41.81 -5.19
C SER A 39 36.70 40.70 -4.21
N CYS A 40 36.85 40.92 -2.90
CA CYS A 40 36.32 40.00 -1.88
C CYS A 40 34.79 39.98 -1.88
N SER A 41 34.13 41.12 -2.11
CA SER A 41 32.68 41.21 -2.21
C SER A 41 32.13 40.61 -3.52
N SER A 42 32.87 40.66 -4.63
CA SER A 42 32.49 40.00 -5.88
C SER A 42 32.67 38.48 -5.83
N ILE A 43 33.73 37.96 -5.18
CA ILE A 43 33.95 36.53 -4.98
C ILE A 43 32.97 35.96 -3.95
N LEU A 44 32.69 36.69 -2.86
CA LEU A 44 31.70 36.30 -1.87
C LEU A 44 30.28 36.34 -2.47
N SER A 45 29.93 37.37 -3.25
CA SER A 45 28.63 37.43 -3.93
C SER A 45 28.50 36.34 -5.01
N ASN A 46 29.55 36.02 -5.77
CA ASN A 46 29.53 34.91 -6.71
C ASN A 46 29.44 33.56 -5.99
N SER A 47 30.15 33.36 -4.89
CA SER A 47 30.05 32.16 -4.04
C SER A 47 28.63 31.98 -3.50
N ILE A 48 28.02 33.05 -2.96
CA ILE A 48 26.64 33.04 -2.47
C ILE A 48 25.66 32.74 -3.61
N ARG A 49 25.85 33.35 -4.78
CA ARG A 49 25.00 33.19 -5.96
C ARG A 49 25.10 31.79 -6.58
N ILE A 50 26.28 31.18 -6.57
CA ILE A 50 26.50 29.78 -7.00
C ILE A 50 25.86 28.82 -6.00
N GLN A 51 26.05 29.04 -4.69
CA GLN A 51 25.48 28.20 -3.65
C GLN A 51 23.94 28.25 -3.64
N ASP A 52 23.35 29.41 -3.90
CA ASP A 52 21.91 29.58 -4.00
C ASP A 52 21.36 28.99 -5.31
N SER A 53 22.14 29.03 -6.40
CA SER A 53 21.81 28.33 -7.65
C SER A 53 21.75 26.81 -7.46
N GLU A 54 22.70 26.23 -6.73
CA GLU A 54 22.70 24.79 -6.42
C GLU A 54 21.51 24.38 -5.54
N LYS A 55 21.18 25.17 -4.52
CA LYS A 55 19.99 24.93 -3.66
C LYS A 55 18.70 25.00 -4.47
N LEU A 56 18.55 26.02 -5.31
CA LEU A 56 17.40 26.16 -6.21
C LEU A 56 17.31 24.98 -7.18
N TRP A 57 18.44 24.54 -7.74
CA TRP A 57 18.48 23.38 -8.62
C TRP A 57 18.01 22.10 -7.93
N ARG A 58 18.38 21.89 -6.65
CA ARG A 58 17.89 20.75 -5.85
C ARG A 58 16.37 20.81 -5.64
N ILE A 59 15.82 21.98 -5.33
CA ILE A 59 14.38 22.18 -5.14
C ILE A 59 13.62 21.90 -6.44
N VAL A 60 14.09 22.45 -7.56
CA VAL A 60 13.48 22.24 -8.88
C VAL A 60 13.57 20.78 -9.28
N THR A 61 14.72 20.14 -9.09
CA THR A 61 14.93 18.72 -9.39
C THR A 61 14.01 17.84 -8.54
N ALA A 62 13.86 18.14 -7.25
CA ALA A 62 12.97 17.41 -6.36
C ALA A 62 11.50 17.56 -6.77
N SER A 63 11.09 18.78 -7.11
CA SER A 63 9.73 19.09 -7.58
C SER A 63 9.42 18.37 -8.90
N ALA A 64 10.36 18.41 -9.86
CA ALA A 64 10.22 17.72 -11.14
C ALA A 64 10.15 16.20 -10.98
N LYS A 65 11.01 15.62 -10.12
CA LYS A 65 10.95 14.19 -9.76
C LYS A 65 9.63 13.83 -9.09
N GLY A 66 9.15 14.63 -8.15
CA GLY A 66 7.86 14.43 -7.49
C GLY A 66 6.69 14.47 -8.49
N PHE A 67 6.69 15.46 -9.38
CA PHE A 67 5.68 15.63 -10.41
C PHE A 67 5.66 14.44 -11.40
N THR A 68 6.82 14.04 -11.92
CA THR A 68 6.91 12.91 -12.85
C THR A 68 6.47 11.60 -12.22
N ILE A 69 6.82 11.34 -10.95
CA ILE A 69 6.32 10.18 -10.21
C ILE A 69 4.79 10.26 -10.05
N GLY A 70 4.24 11.42 -9.68
CA GLY A 70 2.81 11.59 -9.49
C GLY A 70 1.99 11.40 -10.77
N VAL A 71 2.43 12.00 -11.87
CA VAL A 71 1.84 11.80 -13.20
C VAL A 71 1.97 10.34 -13.63
N GLY A 72 3.13 9.72 -13.41
CA GLY A 72 3.37 8.32 -13.76
C GLY A 72 2.43 7.35 -13.04
N ILE A 73 2.24 7.52 -11.72
CA ILE A 73 1.35 6.66 -10.93
C ILE A 73 -0.10 6.82 -11.37
N LYS A 74 -0.61 8.06 -11.42
CA LYS A 74 -2.04 8.30 -11.69
C LYS A 74 -2.38 8.12 -13.17
N GLY A 75 -1.50 8.57 -14.07
CA GLY A 75 -1.60 8.37 -15.51
C GLY A 75 -1.49 6.89 -15.89
N GLY A 76 -0.59 6.13 -15.25
CA GLY A 76 -0.48 4.69 -15.44
C GLY A 76 -1.77 3.93 -15.08
N LEU A 77 -2.42 4.29 -13.98
CA LEU A 77 -3.74 3.74 -13.60
C LEU A 77 -4.82 4.09 -14.62
N GLY A 78 -4.83 5.33 -15.13
CA GLY A 78 -5.74 5.79 -16.18
C GLY A 78 -5.58 4.95 -17.45
N ILE A 79 -4.36 4.81 -17.96
CA ILE A 79 -4.03 4.02 -19.15
C ILE A 79 -4.40 2.55 -18.92
N PHE A 80 -4.05 1.97 -17.77
CA PHE A 80 -4.39 0.57 -17.44
C PHE A 80 -5.90 0.35 -17.47
N SER A 81 -6.70 1.27 -16.95
CA SER A 81 -8.16 1.17 -16.98
C SER A 81 -8.72 1.21 -18.40
N VAL A 82 -8.11 1.99 -19.30
CA VAL A 82 -8.51 2.07 -20.72
C VAL A 82 -8.11 0.79 -21.46
N VAL A 83 -6.90 0.30 -21.23
CA VAL A 83 -6.40 -0.96 -21.81
C VAL A 83 -7.22 -2.15 -21.32
N ALA A 84 -7.53 -2.23 -20.02
CA ALA A 84 -8.39 -3.28 -19.47
C ALA A 84 -9.80 -3.24 -20.07
N ARG A 85 -10.38 -2.04 -20.25
CA ARG A 85 -11.66 -1.86 -20.95
C ARG A 85 -11.56 -2.27 -22.42
N LEU A 86 -10.47 -1.97 -23.11
CA LEU A 86 -10.24 -2.36 -24.50
C LEU A 86 -10.11 -3.88 -24.66
N ILE A 87 -9.35 -4.54 -23.78
CA ILE A 87 -9.22 -6.00 -23.74
C ILE A 87 -10.57 -6.65 -23.43
N ALA A 88 -11.33 -6.10 -22.48
CA ALA A 88 -12.68 -6.57 -22.17
C ALA A 88 -13.68 -6.37 -23.33
N ARG A 89 -13.52 -5.30 -24.14
CA ARG A 89 -14.30 -5.04 -25.36
C ARG A 89 -13.94 -6.01 -26.48
N LEU A 90 -12.65 -6.33 -26.66
CA LEU A 90 -12.19 -7.34 -27.61
C LEU A 90 -12.78 -8.73 -27.27
N ARG A 91 -12.97 -9.02 -25.97
CA ARG A 91 -13.59 -10.25 -25.49
C ARG A 91 -15.13 -10.26 -25.56
N ARG A 92 -15.79 -9.09 -25.52
CA ARG A 92 -17.26 -8.92 -25.65
C ARG A 92 -17.62 -8.23 -26.96
N ARG A 93 -17.40 -8.91 -28.08
CA ARG A 93 -17.59 -8.36 -29.44
C ARG A 93 -19.06 -8.30 -29.94
N ARG A 94 -20.10 -8.34 -29.08
CA ARG A 94 -21.49 -8.48 -29.59
C ARG A 94 -22.58 -7.47 -29.21
N LEU A 95 -22.38 -6.46 -28.36
CA LEU A 95 -23.44 -5.44 -28.17
C LEU A 95 -22.90 -4.03 -27.90
N SER A 96 -23.60 -3.03 -28.43
CA SER A 96 -23.53 -1.59 -28.08
C SER A 96 -22.50 -0.72 -28.83
N ALA A 97 -22.56 -0.64 -30.16
CA ALA A 97 -21.71 0.29 -30.94
C ALA A 97 -22.20 1.76 -30.96
N TYR A 98 -23.43 2.06 -30.53
CA TYR A 98 -24.02 3.39 -30.79
C TYR A 98 -23.95 4.40 -29.62
N ALA A 99 -23.86 3.95 -28.36
CA ALA A 99 -23.82 4.86 -27.19
C ALA A 99 -22.41 5.35 -26.78
N ARG A 100 -21.37 5.09 -27.59
CA ARG A 100 -19.97 4.97 -27.10
C ARG A 100 -19.04 6.15 -27.47
N LYS A 101 -19.49 7.14 -28.26
CA LYS A 101 -18.58 8.15 -28.84
C LYS A 101 -18.54 9.48 -28.07
N PHE A 102 -19.59 9.86 -27.32
CA PHE A 102 -19.66 11.15 -26.65
C PHE A 102 -19.12 11.18 -25.21
N SER A 103 -19.10 10.08 -24.43
CA SER A 103 -18.50 10.12 -23.07
C SER A 103 -16.97 9.98 -23.06
N ASN A 104 -16.37 9.42 -24.11
CA ASN A 104 -14.96 9.03 -24.09
C ASN A 104 -13.98 10.22 -24.10
N SER A 105 -14.35 11.37 -24.67
CA SER A 105 -13.50 12.58 -24.63
C SER A 105 -13.56 13.28 -23.27
N GLU A 106 -14.75 13.38 -22.68
CA GLU A 106 -14.93 14.00 -21.36
C GLU A 106 -14.29 13.16 -20.25
N ASP A 107 -14.47 11.83 -20.30
CA ASP A 107 -13.84 10.89 -19.35
C ASP A 107 -12.31 10.97 -19.39
N VAL A 108 -11.74 11.16 -20.59
CA VAL A 108 -10.28 11.31 -20.77
C VAL A 108 -9.80 12.66 -20.24
N VAL A 109 -10.54 13.75 -20.48
CA VAL A 109 -10.20 15.08 -19.96
C VAL A 109 -10.26 15.10 -18.44
N ILE A 110 -11.27 14.45 -17.84
CA ILE A 110 -11.39 14.32 -16.38
C ILE A 110 -10.20 13.53 -15.82
N ALA A 111 -9.87 12.38 -16.41
CA ALA A 111 -8.72 11.57 -15.98
C ALA A 111 -7.39 12.30 -16.11
N LEU A 112 -7.22 13.11 -17.18
CA LEU A 112 -6.02 13.93 -17.38
C LEU A 112 -5.94 15.05 -16.36
N LYS A 113 -7.06 15.72 -16.05
CA LYS A 113 -7.15 16.73 -15.00
C LYS A 113 -6.84 16.16 -13.62
N GLU A 114 -7.34 14.98 -13.29
CA GLU A 114 -6.98 14.27 -12.05
C GLU A 114 -5.50 13.90 -12.00
N THR A 115 -4.94 13.43 -13.12
CA THR A 115 -3.52 13.07 -13.23
C THR A 115 -2.63 14.29 -13.01
N LEU A 116 -2.97 15.44 -13.62
CA LEU A 116 -2.24 16.69 -13.44
C LEU A 116 -2.36 17.23 -12.01
N ARG A 117 -3.55 17.19 -11.39
CA ARG A 117 -3.73 17.57 -9.98
C ARG A 117 -2.88 16.73 -9.05
N TYR A 118 -2.84 15.41 -9.28
CA TYR A 118 -2.04 14.49 -8.46
C TYR A 118 -0.54 14.67 -8.70
N GLY A 119 -0.12 14.94 -9.93
CA GLY A 119 1.24 15.35 -10.27
C GLY A 119 1.65 16.64 -9.56
N LEU A 120 0.79 17.67 -9.62
CA LEU A 120 1.02 18.96 -8.96
C LEU A 120 1.15 18.78 -7.45
N PHE A 121 0.26 18.00 -6.82
CA PHE A 121 0.36 17.66 -5.41
C PHE A 121 1.75 17.09 -5.05
N LEU A 122 2.20 16.03 -5.72
CA LEU A 122 3.48 15.39 -5.38
C LEU A 122 4.69 16.26 -5.71
N GLY A 123 4.60 17.07 -6.77
CA GLY A 123 5.62 18.05 -7.12
C GLY A 123 5.74 19.13 -6.03
N THR A 124 4.62 19.74 -5.62
CA THR A 124 4.60 20.75 -4.55
C THR A 124 5.01 20.16 -3.20
N PHE A 125 4.58 18.94 -2.88
CA PHE A 125 5.01 18.26 -1.65
C PHE A 125 6.54 18.10 -1.60
N ALA A 126 7.15 17.55 -2.66
CA ALA A 126 8.59 17.33 -2.73
C ALA A 126 9.38 18.65 -2.74
N GLY A 127 8.89 19.64 -3.50
CA GLY A 127 9.47 20.98 -3.55
C GLY A 127 9.47 21.65 -2.19
N THR A 128 8.29 21.79 -1.55
CA THR A 128 8.17 22.42 -0.23
C THR A 128 8.98 21.69 0.83
N PHE A 129 9.02 20.34 0.79
CA PHE A 129 9.83 19.56 1.72
C PHE A 129 11.32 19.92 1.60
N VAL A 130 11.89 19.88 0.38
CA VAL A 130 13.31 20.18 0.16
C VAL A 130 13.62 21.65 0.43
N SER A 131 12.73 22.57 0.06
CA SER A 131 12.88 24.00 0.35
C SER A 131 12.96 24.27 1.85
N VAL A 132 12.01 23.74 2.64
CA VAL A 132 12.01 23.93 4.10
C VAL A 132 13.25 23.26 4.72
N ASP A 133 13.62 22.08 4.23
CA ASP A 133 14.78 21.35 4.75
C ASP A 133 16.09 22.13 4.55
N GLU A 134 16.32 22.68 3.35
CA GLU A 134 17.51 23.47 3.04
C GLU A 134 17.50 24.83 3.75
N ILE A 135 16.34 25.50 3.89
CA ILE A 135 16.23 26.76 4.64
C ILE A 135 16.58 26.54 6.12
N VAL A 136 16.02 25.50 6.75
CA VAL A 136 16.29 25.17 8.15
C VAL A 136 17.75 24.74 8.35
N ALA A 137 18.31 24.01 7.37
CA ALA A 137 19.72 23.62 7.40
C ALA A 137 20.67 24.80 7.23
N ALA A 138 20.32 25.78 6.40
CA ALA A 138 21.09 27.01 6.20
C ALA A 138 21.05 27.94 7.43
N LEU A 139 19.88 28.05 8.10
CA LEU A 139 19.71 28.93 9.27
C LEU A 139 20.30 28.34 10.56
N GLY A 140 20.11 27.04 10.80
CA GLY A 140 20.45 26.40 12.08
C GLY A 140 21.69 25.51 12.06
N GLY A 141 22.35 25.38 10.90
CA GLY A 141 23.49 24.49 10.69
C GLY A 141 23.12 23.01 10.58
N HIS A 142 23.71 22.32 9.61
CA HIS A 142 23.37 20.94 9.22
C HIS A 142 23.37 19.92 10.37
N ARG A 143 24.31 20.04 11.33
CA ARG A 143 24.45 19.07 12.44
C ARG A 143 23.45 19.29 13.58
N ARG A 144 23.05 20.53 13.85
CA ARG A 144 22.17 20.87 14.99
C ARG A 144 20.70 20.63 14.66
N THR A 145 20.30 20.85 13.41
CA THR A 145 18.90 20.74 12.96
C THR A 145 18.51 19.35 12.42
N ALA A 146 19.49 18.45 12.20
CA ALA A 146 19.26 17.13 11.61
C ALA A 146 18.19 16.27 12.32
N ARG A 147 17.96 16.48 13.62
CA ARG A 147 17.00 15.67 14.41
C ARG A 147 15.53 16.05 14.17
N TRP A 148 15.24 17.30 13.76
CA TRP A 148 13.88 17.83 13.69
C TRP A 148 13.55 18.49 12.34
N ARG A 149 14.54 18.82 11.50
CA ARG A 149 14.32 19.47 10.20
C ARG A 149 13.33 18.70 9.32
N SER A 150 13.46 17.37 9.24
CA SER A 150 12.60 16.54 8.40
C SER A 150 11.17 16.46 8.92
N LEU A 151 10.99 16.55 10.24
CA LEU A 151 9.67 16.59 10.85
C LEU A 151 8.96 17.91 10.51
N LEU A 152 9.68 19.03 10.64
CA LEU A 152 9.15 20.35 10.31
C LEU A 152 8.85 20.48 8.80
N ALA A 153 9.79 20.04 7.95
CA ALA A 153 9.60 20.01 6.50
C ALA A 153 8.39 19.17 6.09
N GLY A 154 8.20 18.01 6.71
CA GLY A 154 7.02 17.17 6.49
C GLY A 154 5.72 17.83 6.96
N ALA A 155 5.72 18.52 8.10
CA ALA A 155 4.56 19.23 8.63
C ALA A 155 4.12 20.39 7.74
N ILE A 156 5.09 21.15 7.19
CA ILE A 156 4.81 22.27 6.28
C ILE A 156 4.45 21.78 4.87
N ALA A 157 5.04 20.67 4.41
CA ALA A 157 4.71 20.09 3.12
C ALA A 157 3.36 19.34 3.12
N GLY A 158 2.94 18.77 4.26
CA GLY A 158 1.71 17.96 4.39
C GLY A 158 0.43 18.59 3.83
N PRO A 159 0.13 19.88 4.10
CA PRO A 159 -1.02 20.58 3.54
C PRO A 159 -1.10 20.62 2.02
N SER A 160 0.01 20.38 1.30
CA SER A 160 -0.02 20.25 -0.18
C SER A 160 -0.96 19.15 -0.67
N MET A 161 -1.32 18.18 0.18
CA MET A 161 -2.33 17.17 -0.14
C MET A 161 -3.71 17.76 -0.46
N LEU A 162 -4.02 18.99 -0.01
CA LEU A 162 -5.26 19.66 -0.38
C LEU A 162 -5.35 20.01 -1.88
N LEU A 163 -4.21 20.07 -2.59
CA LEU A 163 -4.15 20.35 -4.03
C LEU A 163 -4.77 19.23 -4.89
N THR A 164 -4.96 18.02 -4.34
CA THR A 164 -5.63 16.94 -5.08
C THR A 164 -7.13 17.21 -5.26
N GLY A 165 -7.73 18.06 -4.43
CA GLY A 165 -9.11 18.53 -4.55
C GLY A 165 -9.83 18.61 -3.21
N PRO A 166 -10.58 19.71 -2.92
CA PRO A 166 -11.26 19.89 -1.64
C PRO A 166 -12.42 18.91 -1.40
N ASN A 167 -12.95 18.29 -2.47
CA ASN A 167 -14.07 17.34 -2.40
C ASN A 167 -13.64 15.87 -2.56
N THR A 168 -12.33 15.61 -2.70
CA THR A 168 -11.79 14.26 -2.91
C THR A 168 -11.11 13.77 -1.64
N GLN A 169 -11.78 12.89 -0.89
CA GLN A 169 -11.20 12.30 0.32
C GLN A 169 -10.28 11.13 -0.06
N HIS A 170 -8.96 11.31 0.03
CA HIS A 170 -7.97 10.24 -0.17
C HIS A 170 -7.70 9.44 1.11
N THR A 171 -8.76 8.94 1.77
CA THR A 171 -8.66 8.21 3.04
C THR A 171 -7.71 7.01 2.96
N SER A 172 -7.74 6.25 1.86
CA SER A 172 -6.84 5.10 1.67
C SER A 172 -5.37 5.49 1.61
N LEU A 173 -5.04 6.62 0.97
CA LEU A 173 -3.68 7.13 0.89
C LEU A 173 -3.22 7.65 2.26
N ALA A 174 -4.08 8.39 2.96
CA ALA A 174 -3.78 8.89 4.30
C ALA A 174 -3.50 7.76 5.29
N ILE A 175 -4.35 6.73 5.31
CA ILE A 175 -4.16 5.53 6.15
C ILE A 175 -2.85 4.82 5.78
N TYR A 176 -2.52 4.70 4.48
CA TYR A 176 -1.28 4.09 4.04
C TYR A 176 -0.04 4.87 4.50
N ILE A 177 -0.04 6.20 4.36
CA ILE A 177 1.05 7.07 4.82
C ILE A 177 1.20 6.96 6.34
N LEU A 178 0.10 7.03 7.09
CA LEU A 178 0.09 6.89 8.54
C LEU A 178 0.67 5.54 8.98
N MET A 179 0.24 4.44 8.35
CA MET A 179 0.77 3.11 8.61
C MET A 179 2.28 3.05 8.34
N ARG A 180 2.75 3.60 7.21
CA ARG A 180 4.18 3.63 6.88
C ARG A 180 4.99 4.47 7.87
N ALA A 181 4.46 5.62 8.28
CA ALA A 181 5.05 6.47 9.30
C ALA A 181 5.15 5.74 10.65
N ALA A 182 4.08 5.04 11.07
CA ALA A 182 4.06 4.25 12.29
C ALA A 182 5.08 3.11 12.27
N VAL A 183 5.21 2.40 11.14
CA VAL A 183 6.21 1.33 10.97
C VAL A 183 7.63 1.87 11.07
N LEU A 184 7.91 3.00 10.40
CA LEU A 184 9.22 3.65 10.47
C LEU A 184 9.53 4.16 11.89
N ALA A 185 8.57 4.84 12.52
CA ALA A 185 8.68 5.31 13.90
C ALA A 185 8.94 4.16 14.87
N SER A 186 8.25 3.03 14.70
CA SER A 186 8.44 1.82 15.52
C SER A 186 9.84 1.23 15.34
N ARG A 187 10.31 1.09 14.10
CA ARG A 187 11.67 0.58 13.80
C ARG A 187 12.76 1.48 14.36
N CYS A 188 12.61 2.80 14.20
CA CYS A 188 13.53 3.79 14.78
C CYS A 188 13.48 3.78 16.32
N GLY A 189 12.30 3.60 16.91
CA GLY A 189 12.07 3.50 18.35
C GLY A 189 12.75 2.29 18.98
N ILE A 190 12.64 1.12 18.34
CA ILE A 190 13.30 -0.12 18.79
C ILE A 190 14.84 0.04 18.81
N LYS A 191 15.41 0.72 17.81
CA LYS A 191 16.86 0.96 17.71
C LYS A 191 17.37 2.05 18.68
N SER A 192 16.47 2.87 19.25
CA SER A 192 16.85 3.99 20.12
C SER A 192 17.18 3.53 21.54
N LYS A 193 18.30 4.02 22.11
CA LYS A 193 18.71 3.72 23.50
C LYS A 193 17.67 4.16 24.55
N ARG A 194 16.89 5.21 24.25
CA ARG A 194 15.89 5.79 25.16
C ARG A 194 14.52 5.13 25.04
N PHE A 195 14.07 4.85 23.81
CA PHE A 195 12.75 4.28 23.54
C PHE A 195 12.74 2.75 23.39
N GLY A 196 13.91 2.11 23.29
CA GLY A 196 14.01 0.65 23.11
C GLY A 196 13.35 -0.16 24.23
N ARG A 197 13.33 0.35 25.48
CA ARG A 197 12.61 -0.30 26.59
C ARG A 197 11.10 -0.29 26.42
N ILE A 198 10.53 0.83 25.96
CA ILE A 198 9.07 1.01 25.75
C ILE A 198 8.61 0.23 24.51
N CYS A 199 9.46 0.13 23.48
CA CYS A 199 9.16 -0.58 22.25
C CYS A 199 9.50 -2.09 22.30
N LYS A 200 10.01 -2.62 23.43
CA LYS A 200 10.34 -4.04 23.62
C LYS A 200 9.14 -5.00 23.48
N PRO A 201 7.90 -4.65 23.92
CA PRO A 201 6.72 -5.48 23.67
C PRO A 201 6.41 -5.65 22.18
N LEU A 202 6.80 -4.68 21.36
CA LEU A 202 6.60 -4.69 19.91
C LEU A 202 7.54 -5.68 19.18
N THR A 203 8.56 -6.20 19.88
CA THR A 203 9.53 -7.19 19.37
C THR A 203 9.18 -8.62 19.78
N TRP A 204 7.93 -8.87 20.20
CA TRP A 204 7.48 -10.21 20.55
C TRP A 204 7.62 -11.18 19.37
N SER A 205 8.18 -12.37 19.62
CA SER A 205 8.53 -13.37 18.60
C SER A 205 7.35 -13.82 17.73
N HIS A 206 6.13 -13.75 18.25
CA HIS A 206 4.89 -14.13 17.53
C HIS A 206 3.92 -12.94 17.39
N GLY A 207 4.43 -11.71 17.52
CA GLY A 207 3.60 -10.50 17.46
C GLY A 207 2.96 -10.28 16.09
N ASP A 208 3.60 -10.71 15.02
CA ASP A 208 3.07 -10.69 13.65
C ASP A 208 1.90 -11.68 13.48
N ILE A 209 2.02 -12.88 14.03
CA ILE A 209 0.95 -13.90 14.05
C ILE A 209 -0.24 -13.38 14.85
N PHE A 210 0.00 -12.87 16.06
CA PHE A 210 -1.05 -12.32 16.92
C PHE A 210 -1.76 -11.13 16.26
N LEU A 211 -1.01 -10.20 15.67
CA LEU A 211 -1.57 -9.07 14.94
C LEU A 211 -2.41 -9.53 13.74
N MET A 212 -1.95 -10.54 13.01
CA MET A 212 -2.70 -11.12 11.90
C MET A 212 -3.99 -11.79 12.37
N CYS A 213 -3.96 -12.53 13.49
CA CYS A 213 -5.16 -13.13 14.11
C CYS A 213 -6.16 -12.07 14.55
N LEU A 214 -5.70 -11.04 15.25
CA LEU A 214 -6.54 -9.97 15.78
C LEU A 214 -7.17 -9.13 14.66
N SER A 215 -6.37 -8.71 13.68
CA SER A 215 -6.87 -7.93 12.53
C SER A 215 -7.86 -8.71 11.68
N SER A 216 -7.56 -9.98 11.40
CA SER A 216 -8.47 -10.87 10.67
C SER A 216 -9.77 -11.12 11.43
N SER A 217 -9.72 -11.27 12.76
CA SER A 217 -10.91 -11.41 13.58
C SER A 217 -11.81 -10.18 13.49
N GLN A 218 -11.23 -8.99 13.55
CA GLN A 218 -11.96 -7.73 13.35
C GLN A 218 -12.56 -7.62 11.95
N ILE A 219 -11.78 -7.92 10.90
CA ILE A 219 -12.22 -7.86 9.50
C ILE A 219 -13.39 -8.82 9.27
N LEU A 220 -13.27 -10.07 9.71
CA LEU A 220 -14.29 -11.08 9.47
C LEU A 220 -15.53 -10.86 10.34
N SER A 221 -15.39 -10.32 11.54
CA SER A 221 -16.52 -9.88 12.37
C SER A 221 -17.26 -8.71 11.71
N ALA A 222 -16.53 -7.72 11.19
CA ALA A 222 -17.14 -6.61 10.42
C ALA A 222 -17.82 -7.13 9.14
N TYR A 223 -17.23 -8.10 8.46
CA TYR A 223 -17.81 -8.73 7.27
C TYR A 223 -19.12 -9.48 7.55
N ILE A 224 -19.29 -10.08 8.72
CA ILE A 224 -20.52 -10.82 9.06
C ILE A 224 -21.56 -9.86 9.65
N LEU A 225 -21.17 -9.02 10.61
CA LEU A 225 -22.12 -8.22 11.40
C LEU A 225 -22.47 -6.87 10.77
N LYS A 226 -21.51 -6.21 10.11
CA LYS A 226 -21.67 -4.83 9.63
C LYS A 226 -20.89 -4.57 8.33
N GLN A 227 -21.29 -5.23 7.24
CA GLN A 227 -20.63 -5.05 5.93
C GLN A 227 -20.59 -3.61 5.44
N GLU A 228 -21.60 -2.81 5.77
CA GLU A 228 -21.69 -1.41 5.32
C GLU A 228 -20.64 -0.49 5.96
N SER A 229 -19.93 -0.93 7.02
CA SER A 229 -18.80 -0.14 7.53
C SER A 229 -17.52 -0.33 6.72
N LEU A 230 -17.48 -1.30 5.79
CA LEU A 230 -16.31 -1.58 4.97
C LEU A 230 -16.32 -0.76 3.67
N PRO A 231 -15.17 -0.29 3.18
CA PRO A 231 -15.08 0.38 1.89
C PRO A 231 -15.69 -0.49 0.76
N PRO A 232 -16.42 0.09 -0.21
CA PRO A 232 -17.12 -0.68 -1.24
C PRO A 232 -16.21 -1.63 -2.05
N SER A 233 -14.99 -1.21 -2.35
CA SER A 233 -13.98 -2.03 -3.03
C SER A 233 -13.57 -3.24 -2.19
N TYR A 234 -13.41 -3.04 -0.88
CA TYR A 234 -13.06 -4.09 0.06
C TYR A 234 -14.23 -5.04 0.32
N LYS A 235 -15.46 -4.52 0.42
CA LYS A 235 -16.70 -5.32 0.47
C LYS A 235 -16.82 -6.23 -0.75
N SER A 236 -16.59 -5.71 -1.96
CA SER A 236 -16.61 -6.51 -3.19
C SER A 236 -15.54 -7.61 -3.19
N PHE A 237 -14.33 -7.28 -2.72
CA PHE A 237 -13.25 -8.26 -2.56
C PHE A 237 -13.64 -9.39 -1.59
N LEU A 238 -14.16 -9.04 -0.40
CA LEU A 238 -14.58 -10.02 0.59
C LEU A 238 -15.76 -10.87 0.12
N ASN A 239 -16.74 -10.29 -0.57
CA ASN A 239 -17.84 -11.08 -1.15
C ASN A 239 -17.35 -12.07 -2.21
N LYS A 240 -16.38 -11.66 -3.05
CA LYS A 240 -15.78 -12.55 -4.04
C LYS A 240 -15.03 -13.71 -3.40
N HIS A 241 -14.24 -13.47 -2.36
CA HIS A 241 -13.42 -14.51 -1.71
C HIS A 241 -14.20 -15.33 -0.68
N GLY A 242 -15.10 -14.69 0.06
CA GLY A 242 -16.05 -15.31 0.98
C GLY A 242 -17.04 -16.23 0.26
N GLY A 243 -17.33 -15.96 -1.02
CA GLY A 243 -18.03 -16.88 -1.91
C GLY A 243 -19.45 -17.22 -1.45
N LYS A 244 -20.09 -16.30 -0.71
CA LYS A 244 -21.48 -16.36 -0.27
C LYS A 244 -22.22 -15.15 -0.77
N ASP A 245 -23.51 -15.36 -1.02
CA ASP A 245 -24.41 -14.29 -1.38
C ASP A 245 -24.70 -13.37 -0.17
N PRO A 246 -24.88 -12.06 -0.37
CA PRO A 246 -25.33 -11.14 0.68
C PRO A 246 -26.56 -11.63 1.46
N ILE A 247 -27.50 -12.34 0.81
CA ILE A 247 -28.70 -12.88 1.46
C ILE A 247 -28.31 -13.93 2.52
N ILE A 248 -27.37 -14.81 2.21
CA ILE A 248 -26.85 -15.82 3.16
C ILE A 248 -26.14 -15.14 4.33
N LEU A 249 -25.36 -14.09 4.05
CA LEU A 249 -24.63 -13.35 5.07
C LEU A 249 -25.58 -12.59 6.01
N GLN A 250 -26.64 -12.00 5.46
CA GLN A 250 -27.69 -11.36 6.24
C GLN A 250 -28.42 -12.38 7.14
N ALA A 251 -28.74 -13.57 6.62
CA ALA A 251 -29.33 -14.63 7.44
C ALA A 251 -28.40 -15.05 8.60
N VAL A 252 -27.09 -15.21 8.34
CA VAL A 252 -26.10 -15.52 9.39
C VAL A 252 -26.00 -14.38 10.43
N LYS A 253 -26.12 -13.12 9.99
CA LYS A 253 -26.14 -11.96 10.88
C LYS A 253 -27.39 -11.91 11.76
N ASP A 254 -28.56 -12.17 11.19
CA ASP A 254 -29.84 -12.18 11.91
C ASP A 254 -29.81 -13.26 13.00
N ILE A 255 -29.27 -14.44 12.66
CA ILE A 255 -28.99 -15.54 13.61
C ILE A 255 -28.03 -15.09 14.73
N ALA A 256 -26.90 -14.46 14.38
CA ALA A 256 -25.91 -14.04 15.37
C ALA A 256 -26.42 -12.93 16.29
N SER A 257 -27.39 -12.14 15.83
CA SER A 257 -28.00 -11.02 16.56
C SER A 257 -29.22 -11.44 17.37
N GLY A 258 -29.67 -12.70 17.26
CA GLY A 258 -30.86 -13.20 17.96
C GLY A 258 -32.18 -12.62 17.45
N ILE A 259 -32.21 -12.12 16.21
CA ILE A 259 -33.41 -11.54 15.59
C ILE A 259 -34.23 -12.70 14.99
N PRO A 260 -35.57 -12.72 15.14
CA PRO A 260 -36.41 -13.75 14.54
C PRO A 260 -36.24 -13.79 13.01
N PHE A 261 -36.30 -15.00 12.45
CA PHE A 261 -36.04 -15.25 11.05
C PHE A 261 -37.09 -14.63 10.11
N THR A 262 -36.83 -13.44 9.57
CA THR A 262 -37.69 -12.81 8.56
C THR A 262 -37.29 -13.14 7.12
N ASN A 263 -36.08 -13.66 6.90
CA ASN A 263 -35.46 -13.83 5.56
C ASN A 263 -35.27 -15.29 5.11
N LEU A 264 -35.86 -16.29 5.77
CA LEU A 264 -35.68 -17.71 5.41
C LEU A 264 -36.13 -18.02 3.98
N GLU A 265 -37.29 -17.47 3.57
CA GLU A 265 -37.84 -17.65 2.23
C GLU A 265 -36.90 -17.08 1.14
N ALA A 266 -36.22 -15.96 1.43
CA ALA A 266 -35.23 -15.39 0.51
C ALA A 266 -34.02 -16.31 0.32
N VAL A 267 -33.59 -17.01 1.38
CA VAL A 267 -32.49 -18.00 1.31
C VAL A 267 -32.93 -19.24 0.52
N GLU A 268 -34.16 -19.73 0.73
CA GLU A 268 -34.71 -20.85 -0.03
C GLU A 268 -34.83 -20.52 -1.52
N ASN A 269 -35.36 -19.33 -1.85
CA ASN A 269 -35.47 -18.85 -3.22
C ASN A 269 -34.10 -18.71 -3.88
N TYR A 270 -33.10 -18.18 -3.18
CA TYR A 270 -31.72 -18.14 -3.69
C TYR A 270 -31.19 -19.53 -4.05
N TYR A 271 -31.32 -20.50 -3.16
CA TYR A 271 -30.84 -21.85 -3.44
C TYR A 271 -31.64 -22.54 -4.56
N ASN A 272 -32.96 -22.29 -4.66
CA ASN A 272 -33.79 -22.75 -5.76
C ASN A 272 -33.32 -22.19 -7.11
N THR A 273 -32.91 -20.91 -7.19
CA THR A 273 -32.34 -20.33 -8.43
C THR A 273 -31.02 -20.98 -8.85
N ILE A 274 -30.27 -21.53 -7.89
CA ILE A 274 -29.00 -22.26 -8.13
C ILE A 274 -29.26 -23.76 -8.37
N GLY A 275 -30.53 -24.20 -8.37
CA GLY A 275 -30.93 -25.57 -8.62
C GLY A 275 -30.82 -26.49 -7.40
N VAL A 276 -30.65 -25.94 -6.19
CA VAL A 276 -30.58 -26.69 -4.94
C VAL A 276 -31.88 -26.49 -4.16
N LYS A 277 -32.75 -27.51 -4.15
CA LYS A 277 -33.99 -27.46 -3.35
C LYS A 277 -33.67 -27.69 -1.88
N ILE A 278 -33.89 -26.67 -1.05
CA ILE A 278 -33.71 -26.75 0.41
C ILE A 278 -35.00 -26.24 1.04
N LYS A 279 -35.50 -26.98 2.03
CA LYS A 279 -36.51 -26.49 2.96
C LYS A 279 -35.81 -26.17 4.28
N LEU A 280 -35.88 -24.93 4.72
CA LEU A 280 -35.34 -24.44 5.98
C LEU A 280 -36.49 -24.37 6.99
N ASP A 281 -36.36 -25.12 8.08
CA ASP A 281 -37.34 -25.09 9.16
C ASP A 281 -37.07 -23.90 10.10
N PRO A 282 -38.05 -23.03 10.38
CA PRO A 282 -37.91 -21.93 11.35
C PRO A 282 -37.50 -22.38 12.77
N SER A 283 -37.74 -23.65 13.11
CA SER A 283 -37.41 -24.26 14.41
C SER A 283 -36.05 -24.98 14.46
N MET A 284 -35.24 -24.91 13.39
CA MET A 284 -34.00 -25.68 13.30
C MET A 284 -32.96 -25.30 14.37
N LYS A 285 -32.45 -26.30 15.09
CA LYS A 285 -31.40 -26.12 16.12
C LYS A 285 -29.99 -25.90 15.56
N VAL A 286 -29.75 -26.21 14.28
CA VAL A 286 -28.42 -26.14 13.65
C VAL A 286 -28.51 -25.40 12.31
N PRO A 287 -28.04 -24.14 12.23
CA PRO A 287 -28.19 -23.29 11.05
C PRO A 287 -27.23 -23.60 9.89
N CYS A 288 -26.49 -24.72 9.93
CA CYS A 288 -25.48 -25.02 8.92
C CYS A 288 -26.06 -25.21 7.50
N SER A 289 -27.32 -25.60 7.39
CA SER A 289 -28.05 -25.70 6.11
C SER A 289 -28.14 -24.36 5.36
N ILE A 290 -28.11 -23.22 6.06
CA ILE A 290 -28.06 -21.88 5.43
C ILE A 290 -26.71 -21.64 4.73
N ILE A 291 -25.63 -22.23 5.26
CA ILE A 291 -24.28 -22.02 4.73
C ILE A 291 -23.99 -22.99 3.58
N HIS A 292 -24.30 -24.29 3.74
CA HIS A 292 -23.87 -25.33 2.79
C HIS A 292 -25.02 -26.08 2.10
N GLY A 293 -26.27 -25.69 2.36
CA GLY A 293 -27.43 -26.36 1.80
C GLY A 293 -27.45 -27.85 2.12
N HIS A 294 -27.69 -28.68 1.10
CA HIS A 294 -27.78 -30.13 1.22
C HIS A 294 -26.43 -30.85 1.44
N GLN A 295 -25.29 -30.16 1.33
CA GLN A 295 -23.98 -30.81 1.49
C GLN A 295 -23.67 -31.09 2.96
N SER A 296 -22.85 -32.12 3.24
CA SER A 296 -22.26 -32.28 4.57
C SER A 296 -21.20 -31.20 4.83
N CYS A 297 -21.01 -30.82 6.10
CA CYS A 297 -20.06 -29.75 6.47
C CYS A 297 -18.65 -30.01 5.91
N SER A 298 -18.14 -31.24 6.01
CA SER A 298 -16.80 -31.60 5.53
C SER A 298 -16.69 -31.51 4.00
N LYS A 299 -17.71 -31.99 3.27
CA LYS A 299 -17.76 -31.90 1.80
C LYS A 299 -17.81 -30.45 1.35
N HIS A 300 -18.56 -29.61 2.06
CA HIS A 300 -18.61 -28.18 1.79
C HIS A 300 -17.24 -27.50 1.97
N VAL A 301 -16.53 -27.80 3.05
CA VAL A 301 -15.20 -27.23 3.32
C VAL A 301 -14.22 -27.56 2.20
N VAL A 302 -14.16 -28.83 1.75
CA VAL A 302 -13.26 -29.25 0.66
C VAL A 302 -13.68 -28.63 -0.68
N SER A 303 -14.97 -28.66 -1.01
CA SER A 303 -15.47 -28.04 -2.25
C SER A 303 -15.19 -26.53 -2.26
N PHE A 304 -15.41 -25.85 -1.14
CA PHE A 304 -15.16 -24.42 -1.01
C PHE A 304 -13.66 -24.11 -1.10
N LEU A 305 -12.78 -24.94 -0.53
CA LEU A 305 -11.33 -24.78 -0.62
C LEU A 305 -10.85 -24.76 -2.08
N ILE A 306 -11.31 -25.71 -2.89
CA ILE A 306 -10.96 -25.80 -4.32
C ILE A 306 -11.48 -24.57 -5.07
N GLN A 307 -12.72 -24.16 -4.80
CA GLN A 307 -13.32 -22.98 -5.43
C GLN A 307 -12.59 -21.69 -5.00
N ALA A 308 -12.24 -21.56 -3.72
CA ALA A 308 -11.49 -20.44 -3.19
C ALA A 308 -10.10 -20.35 -3.82
N TYR A 309 -9.43 -21.48 -4.05
CA TYR A 309 -8.13 -21.53 -4.73
C TYR A 309 -8.22 -21.02 -6.16
N LYS A 310 -9.23 -21.47 -6.92
CA LYS A 310 -9.49 -20.96 -8.28
C LYS A 310 -9.79 -19.45 -8.30
N ARG A 311 -10.46 -18.92 -7.28
CA ARG A 311 -10.74 -17.48 -7.13
C ARG A 311 -9.51 -16.67 -6.70
N ALA A 312 -8.59 -17.25 -5.93
CA ALA A 312 -7.40 -16.60 -5.39
C ALA A 312 -6.28 -16.44 -6.43
N LEU A 313 -6.08 -17.45 -7.29
CA LEU A 313 -5.02 -17.44 -8.32
C LEU A 313 -4.98 -16.15 -9.18
N PRO A 314 -6.07 -15.68 -9.82
CA PRO A 314 -6.02 -14.50 -10.68
C PRO A 314 -5.76 -13.19 -9.92
N VAL A 315 -5.89 -13.19 -8.59
CA VAL A 315 -5.60 -12.01 -7.75
C VAL A 315 -4.11 -11.94 -7.42
N TYR A 316 -3.50 -13.07 -7.05
CA TYR A 316 -2.09 -13.09 -6.67
C TYR A 316 -1.13 -13.13 -7.87
N LEU A 317 -1.54 -13.72 -8.99
CA LEU A 317 -0.66 -13.86 -10.16
C LEU A 317 -0.12 -12.51 -10.66
N PRO A 318 -0.94 -11.44 -10.85
CA PRO A 318 -0.42 -10.13 -11.24
C PRO A 318 0.48 -9.51 -10.15
N VAL A 319 0.16 -9.72 -8.88
CA VAL A 319 0.90 -9.13 -7.75
C VAL A 319 2.32 -9.67 -7.65
N TYR A 320 2.55 -10.95 -7.98
CA TYR A 320 3.89 -11.52 -8.03
C TYR A 320 4.59 -11.30 -9.37
N LEU A 321 3.83 -11.35 -10.47
CA LEU A 321 4.39 -11.25 -11.82
C LEU A 321 4.81 -9.82 -12.18
N ILE A 322 4.02 -8.81 -11.83
CA ILE A 322 4.31 -7.41 -12.20
C ILE A 322 5.62 -6.92 -11.57
N PRO A 323 5.87 -7.07 -10.25
CA PRO A 323 7.15 -6.69 -9.65
C PRO A 323 8.33 -7.47 -10.25
N ALA A 324 8.15 -8.76 -10.53
CA ALA A 324 9.19 -9.56 -11.19
C ALA A 324 9.55 -8.98 -12.57
N LEU A 325 8.54 -8.63 -13.38
CA LEU A 325 8.73 -8.04 -14.71
C LEU A 325 9.35 -6.63 -14.67
N ILE A 326 8.99 -5.81 -13.68
CA ILE A 326 9.49 -4.43 -13.59
C ILE A 326 10.90 -4.38 -13.02
N VAL A 327 11.13 -5.06 -11.88
CA VAL A 327 12.36 -4.94 -11.10
C VAL A 327 13.45 -5.87 -11.62
N HIS A 328 13.08 -7.10 -11.99
CA HIS A 328 14.04 -8.12 -12.40
C HIS A 328 14.10 -8.31 -13.92
N ARG A 329 13.72 -7.31 -14.72
CA ARG A 329 13.67 -7.41 -16.20
C ARG A 329 14.95 -7.94 -16.83
N GLN A 330 16.11 -7.54 -16.30
CA GLN A 330 17.42 -7.94 -16.81
C GLN A 330 17.76 -9.39 -16.42
N ASP A 331 17.35 -9.82 -15.22
CA ASP A 331 17.56 -11.19 -14.74
C ASP A 331 16.57 -12.18 -15.35
N LEU A 332 15.34 -11.73 -15.64
CA LEU A 332 14.29 -12.51 -16.31
C LEU A 332 14.70 -12.91 -17.73
N LEU A 333 15.40 -12.02 -18.45
CA LEU A 333 15.93 -12.32 -19.77
C LEU A 333 17.08 -13.34 -19.73
N LYS A 334 17.84 -13.39 -18.63
CA LYS A 334 18.97 -14.31 -18.46
C LYS A 334 18.57 -15.68 -17.89
N ARG A 335 17.58 -15.73 -16.99
CA ARG A 335 17.11 -16.97 -16.33
C ARG A 335 15.59 -16.97 -16.11
N PRO A 336 14.78 -17.12 -17.17
CA PRO A 336 13.33 -16.98 -17.10
C PRO A 336 12.67 -18.02 -16.19
N TYR A 337 13.08 -19.30 -16.29
CA TYR A 337 12.42 -20.40 -15.58
C TYR A 337 12.60 -20.37 -14.06
N THR A 338 13.77 -19.96 -13.56
CA THR A 338 14.02 -19.93 -12.11
C THR A 338 13.29 -18.79 -11.40
N ILE A 339 13.17 -17.62 -12.05
CA ILE A 339 12.49 -16.45 -11.46
C ILE A 339 10.98 -16.64 -11.58
N LEU A 340 10.50 -17.09 -12.74
CA LEU A 340 9.09 -17.38 -12.95
C LEU A 340 8.62 -18.54 -12.07
N GLY A 341 9.43 -19.59 -11.91
CA GLY A 341 9.14 -20.71 -11.01
C GLY A 341 9.01 -20.26 -9.55
N LYS A 342 9.91 -19.41 -9.05
CA LYS A 342 9.79 -18.82 -7.71
C LYS A 342 8.54 -17.95 -7.56
N GLY A 343 8.19 -17.16 -8.58
CA GLY A 343 6.97 -16.35 -8.60
C GLY A 343 5.69 -17.19 -8.63
N LEU A 344 5.66 -18.27 -9.42
CA LEU A 344 4.54 -19.21 -9.48
C LEU A 344 4.39 -19.98 -8.18
N LEU A 345 5.49 -20.45 -7.59
CA LEU A 345 5.48 -21.12 -6.28
C LEU A 345 4.98 -20.18 -5.18
N GLY A 346 5.44 -18.92 -5.19
CA GLY A 346 4.93 -17.87 -4.31
C GLY A 346 3.43 -17.63 -4.49
N THR A 347 2.97 -17.57 -5.74
CA THR A 347 1.55 -17.41 -6.08
C THR A 347 0.72 -18.60 -5.59
N ALA A 348 1.19 -19.82 -5.80
CA ALA A 348 0.53 -21.05 -5.35
C ALA A 348 0.44 -21.12 -3.82
N ARG A 349 1.55 -20.85 -3.12
CA ARG A 349 1.60 -20.84 -1.65
C ARG A 349 0.67 -19.79 -1.05
N SER A 350 0.67 -18.56 -1.59
CA SER A 350 -0.19 -17.48 -1.11
C SER A 350 -1.66 -17.72 -1.44
N SER A 351 -1.97 -18.25 -2.62
CA SER A 351 -3.34 -18.63 -3.00
C SER A 351 -3.88 -19.75 -2.12
N LEU A 352 -3.04 -20.75 -1.80
CA LEU A 352 -3.37 -21.83 -0.88
C LEU A 352 -3.63 -21.28 0.52
N PHE A 353 -2.76 -20.40 1.02
CA PHE A 353 -2.94 -19.76 2.33
C PHE A 353 -4.29 -19.03 2.42
N LEU A 354 -4.62 -18.18 1.44
CA LEU A 354 -5.90 -17.47 1.42
C LEU A 354 -7.10 -18.43 1.33
N SER A 355 -6.97 -19.50 0.54
CA SER A 355 -8.06 -20.47 0.36
C SER A 355 -8.33 -21.26 1.62
N VAL A 356 -7.26 -21.71 2.30
CA VAL A 356 -7.37 -22.39 3.60
C VAL A 356 -7.96 -21.42 4.63
N TYR A 357 -7.54 -20.16 4.63
CA TYR A 357 -8.09 -19.14 5.54
C TYR A 357 -9.61 -18.94 5.34
N CYS A 358 -10.08 -18.76 4.11
CA CYS A 358 -11.51 -18.61 3.85
C CYS A 358 -12.30 -19.89 4.15
N SER A 359 -11.73 -21.06 3.89
CA SER A 359 -12.39 -22.36 4.13
C SER A 359 -12.48 -22.68 5.63
N SER A 360 -11.43 -22.36 6.38
CA SER A 360 -11.38 -22.56 7.83
C SER A 360 -12.34 -21.62 8.55
N ALA A 361 -12.54 -20.39 8.06
CA ALA A 361 -13.57 -19.50 8.58
C ALA A 361 -14.97 -20.16 8.53
N TRP A 362 -15.35 -20.72 7.39
CA TRP A 362 -16.63 -21.43 7.24
C TRP A 362 -16.68 -22.74 8.03
N MET A 363 -15.60 -23.51 8.04
CA MET A 363 -15.47 -24.72 8.85
C MET A 363 -15.75 -24.42 10.32
N TRP A 364 -15.12 -23.37 10.85
CA TRP A 364 -15.23 -23.02 12.25
C TRP A 364 -16.62 -22.48 12.59
N THR A 365 -17.25 -21.69 11.70
CA THR A 365 -18.67 -21.30 11.89
C THR A 365 -19.58 -22.52 12.00
N CYS A 366 -19.40 -23.54 11.13
CA CYS A 366 -20.19 -24.77 11.19
C CYS A 366 -19.91 -25.58 12.45
N LEU A 367 -18.64 -25.65 12.88
CA LEU A 367 -18.23 -26.37 14.08
C LEU A 367 -18.83 -25.74 15.35
N LEU A 368 -18.75 -24.41 15.48
CA LEU A 368 -19.35 -23.69 16.60
C LEU A 368 -20.87 -23.87 16.65
N PHE A 369 -21.53 -23.80 15.50
CA PHE A 369 -22.98 -24.02 15.41
C PHE A 369 -23.38 -25.43 15.85
N ARG A 370 -22.54 -26.43 15.54
CA ARG A 370 -22.77 -27.82 15.97
C ARG A 370 -22.55 -28.02 17.46
N ILE A 371 -21.50 -27.43 18.04
CA ILE A 371 -21.12 -27.63 19.45
C ILE A 371 -22.10 -26.90 20.38
N LEU A 372 -22.40 -25.63 20.10
CA LEU A 372 -23.03 -24.74 21.08
C LEU A 372 -24.54 -24.56 20.85
N LYS A 373 -25.08 -24.99 19.69
CA LYS A 373 -26.51 -24.90 19.32
C LYS A 373 -27.16 -23.51 19.54
N ARG A 374 -26.33 -22.48 19.71
CA ARG A 374 -26.67 -21.06 19.83
C ARG A 374 -25.62 -20.27 19.07
N CYS A 375 -26.02 -19.13 18.52
CA CYS A 375 -25.13 -18.20 17.86
C CYS A 375 -25.17 -16.88 18.62
N ASN A 376 -24.04 -16.51 19.23
CA ASN A 376 -23.84 -15.21 19.85
C ASN A 376 -22.76 -14.44 19.08
N ILE A 377 -22.89 -13.12 19.00
CA ILE A 377 -21.87 -12.19 18.46
C ILE A 377 -20.43 -12.53 18.88
N PRO A 378 -20.11 -12.75 20.19
CA PRO A 378 -18.75 -13.10 20.60
C PRO A 378 -18.28 -14.47 20.08
N MET A 379 -19.17 -15.40 19.78
CA MET A 379 -18.78 -16.70 19.21
C MET A 379 -18.38 -16.57 17.74
N VAL A 380 -19.06 -15.72 16.98
CA VAL A 380 -18.62 -15.38 15.62
C VAL A 380 -17.21 -14.81 15.69
N ALA A 381 -16.94 -13.88 16.61
CA ALA A 381 -15.62 -13.29 16.80
C ALA A 381 -14.56 -14.30 17.30
N MET A 382 -14.89 -15.23 18.21
CA MET A 382 -13.96 -16.28 18.63
C MET A 382 -13.63 -17.22 17.48
N GLY A 383 -14.59 -17.51 16.61
CA GLY A 383 -14.36 -18.44 15.52
C GLY A 383 -13.34 -18.00 14.50
N THR A 384 -13.30 -16.70 14.26
CA THR A 384 -12.32 -16.07 13.37
C THR A 384 -10.91 -16.06 13.95
N VAL A 385 -10.77 -16.04 15.29
CA VAL A 385 -9.46 -16.13 15.98
C VAL A 385 -8.91 -17.56 15.90
N LEU A 386 -9.75 -18.57 16.19
CA LEU A 386 -9.32 -19.98 16.15
C LEU A 386 -8.94 -20.43 14.73
N THR A 387 -9.62 -19.90 13.71
CA THR A 387 -9.31 -20.11 12.29
C THR A 387 -7.83 -19.87 11.98
N LEU A 388 -7.23 -18.82 12.54
CA LEU A 388 -5.84 -18.45 12.25
C LEU A 388 -4.83 -19.03 13.22
N PHE A 389 -5.18 -19.15 14.50
CA PHE A 389 -4.27 -19.74 15.48
C PHE A 389 -3.83 -21.14 15.06
N PHE A 390 -4.77 -22.00 14.66
CA PHE A 390 -4.45 -23.37 14.23
C PHE A 390 -3.77 -23.44 12.86
N GLN A 391 -3.93 -22.44 12.00
CA GLN A 391 -3.32 -22.43 10.67
C GLN A 391 -1.86 -21.96 10.68
N ILE A 392 -1.45 -21.17 11.68
CA ILE A 392 -0.13 -20.53 11.73
C ILE A 392 0.78 -21.15 12.79
N PHE A 393 0.23 -21.66 13.90
CA PHE A 393 1.05 -22.23 14.98
C PHE A 393 1.91 -23.45 14.61
N PRO A 394 1.57 -24.31 13.63
CA PRO A 394 2.47 -25.41 13.23
C PRO A 394 3.58 -24.98 12.25
N ARG A 395 3.98 -23.69 12.19
CA ARG A 395 5.07 -23.20 11.32
C ARG A 395 6.22 -22.58 12.07
#